data_AF-A0A0R2FMP6-F1
#
_entry.id   AF-A0A0R2FMP6-F1
#
_cell.length_a   1.000
_cell.length_b   1.000
_cell.length_c   1.000
_cell.angle_alpha   90.00
_cell.angle_beta   90.00
_cell.angle_gamma   90.00
#
_symmetry.space_group_name_H-M   'P 1'
#
loop_
_entity.id
_entity.type
_entity.pdbx_description
1 polymer ?
#
loop_
_entity_poly.entity_id
_entity_poly.type
_entity_poly.pdbx_seq_one_letter_code
_entity_poly.pdbx_strand_id
1 'polypeptide(L)'
;MFLQRQLGVDTMNKTQQRAVNYANEINSMISITQDNQDKMDPYYEKLKTAIADNKVADISAADYKKTQTEFQTGTDHYKKALINLKNAKAPARLIGNHHILSSAYQQFVDGCQMMCDSLGDDKKVNVEMFHDAEKAQDEATDRMSRAIQKIMA
;
A
#
# COMPACT_ATOMS: atom_id res chain seq x y z
N MET A 1 -38.13 32.29 6.87
CA MET A 1 -36.72 32.02 6.49
C MET A 1 -36.16 30.82 7.28
N PHE A 2 -36.85 29.67 7.25
CA PHE A 2 -36.43 28.47 8.01
C PHE A 2 -36.77 27.15 7.30
N LEU A 3 -37.14 27.17 6.01
CA LEU A 3 -37.61 25.98 5.29
C LEU A 3 -36.73 25.53 4.11
N GLN A 4 -35.53 26.12 3.94
CA GLN A 4 -34.62 25.75 2.84
C GLN A 4 -33.31 25.09 3.28
N ARG A 5 -33.12 24.82 4.58
CA ARG A 5 -31.89 24.19 5.09
C ARG A 5 -32.02 22.70 5.44
N GLN A 6 -33.20 22.10 5.25
CA GLN A 6 -33.51 20.73 5.68
C GLN A 6 -33.89 19.79 4.51
N LEU A 7 -33.33 19.99 3.30
CA LEU A 7 -33.67 19.15 2.12
C LEU A 7 -32.44 18.59 1.39
N GLY A 8 -31.25 18.67 1.98
CA GLY A 8 -30.01 18.17 1.36
C GLY A 8 -29.52 16.81 1.88
N VAL A 9 -30.14 16.25 2.91
CA VAL A 9 -29.61 15.07 3.63
C VAL A 9 -30.56 13.86 3.60
N ASP A 10 -31.80 14.03 3.13
CA ASP A 10 -32.75 12.93 3.04
C ASP A 10 -32.72 12.21 1.67
N THR A 11 -32.12 11.01 1.73
CA THR A 11 -32.21 9.86 0.81
C THR A 11 -31.26 9.81 -0.39
N MET A 12 -29.97 9.60 -0.12
CA MET A 12 -29.14 8.84 -1.07
C MET A 12 -29.77 7.46 -1.31
N ASN A 13 -30.01 7.11 -2.57
CA ASN A 13 -30.53 5.79 -2.89
C ASN A 13 -29.45 4.71 -2.65
N LYS A 14 -29.87 3.44 -2.55
CA LYS A 14 -28.95 2.31 -2.25
C LYS A 14 -27.77 2.20 -3.22
N THR A 15 -27.96 2.59 -4.48
CA THR A 15 -26.90 2.57 -5.49
C THR A 15 -25.87 3.67 -5.25
N GLN A 16 -26.33 4.89 -4.95
CA GLN A 16 -25.45 6.00 -4.58
C GLN A 16 -24.68 5.68 -3.30
N GLN A 17 -25.34 5.11 -2.28
CA GLN A 17 -24.67 4.70 -1.04
C GLN A 17 -23.57 3.67 -1.29
N ARG A 18 -23.82 2.67 -2.14
CA ARG A 18 -22.81 1.67 -2.50
C ARG A 18 -21.62 2.30 -3.23
N ALA A 19 -21.87 3.24 -4.14
CA ALA A 19 -20.80 3.93 -4.85
C ALA A 19 -19.93 4.78 -3.91
N VAL A 20 -20.55 5.52 -2.98
CA VAL A 20 -19.82 6.31 -1.97
C VAL A 20 -19.00 5.40 -1.05
N ASN A 21 -19.59 4.30 -0.55
CA ASN A 21 -18.87 3.36 0.29
C ASN A 21 -17.66 2.77 -0.45
N TYR A 22 -17.83 2.37 -1.71
CA TYR A 22 -16.72 1.87 -2.52
C TYR A 22 -15.62 2.92 -2.72
N ALA A 23 -15.96 4.16 -3.03
CA ALA A 23 -14.98 5.24 -3.15
C ALA A 23 -14.20 5.46 -1.83
N ASN A 24 -14.89 5.40 -0.69
CA ASN A 24 -14.26 5.50 0.63
C ASN A 24 -13.28 4.34 0.90
N GLU A 25 -13.60 3.12 0.49
CA GLU A 25 -12.67 1.98 0.61
C GLU A 25 -11.41 2.19 -0.24
N ILE A 26 -11.54 2.70 -1.46
CA ILE A 26 -10.37 3.01 -2.30
C ILE A 26 -9.52 4.12 -1.68
N ASN A 27 -10.15 5.20 -1.20
CA ASN A 27 -9.44 6.29 -0.53
C ASN A 27 -8.75 5.83 0.75
N SER A 28 -9.39 4.94 1.54
CA SER A 28 -8.78 4.37 2.73
C SER A 28 -7.55 3.53 2.39
N MET A 29 -7.61 2.70 1.34
CA MET A 29 -6.45 1.94 0.88
C MET A 29 -5.30 2.86 0.44
N ILE A 30 -5.59 3.94 -0.29
CA ILE A 30 -4.59 4.94 -0.71
C ILE A 30 -3.95 5.60 0.51
N SER A 31 -4.75 6.08 1.47
CA SER A 31 -4.25 6.72 2.69
C SER A 31 -3.37 5.78 3.50
N ILE A 32 -3.83 4.55 3.75
CA ILE A 32 -3.03 3.54 4.46
C ILE A 32 -1.72 3.26 3.73
N THR A 33 -1.74 3.26 2.39
CA THR A 33 -0.53 3.02 1.60
C THR A 33 0.48 4.15 1.83
N GLN A 34 0.05 5.40 1.62
CA GLN A 34 0.88 6.60 1.78
C GLN A 34 1.38 6.78 3.21
N ASP A 35 0.49 6.68 4.20
CA ASP A 35 0.83 6.88 5.61
C ASP A 35 1.88 5.88 6.11
N ASN A 36 1.89 4.65 5.59
CA ASN A 36 2.92 3.66 5.93
C ASN A 36 4.19 3.85 5.11
N GLN A 37 4.11 4.29 3.85
CA GLN A 37 5.29 4.62 3.06
C GLN A 37 6.07 5.75 3.74
N ASP A 38 5.40 6.84 4.12
CA ASP A 38 6.02 8.00 4.79
C ASP A 38 6.71 7.61 6.11
N LYS A 39 6.14 6.65 6.85
CA LYS A 39 6.73 6.14 8.10
C LYS A 39 7.95 5.25 7.86
N MET A 40 7.93 4.45 6.80
CA MET A 40 9.01 3.51 6.49
C MET A 40 10.17 4.16 5.72
N ASP A 41 9.91 5.26 5.01
CA ASP A 41 10.88 5.96 4.16
C ASP A 41 12.24 6.22 4.84
N PRO A 42 12.32 6.73 6.09
CA PRO A 42 13.62 6.95 6.74
C PRO A 42 14.41 5.66 6.99
N TYR A 43 13.73 4.54 7.24
CA TYR A 43 14.38 3.24 7.43
C TYR A 43 14.85 2.66 6.11
N TYR A 44 14.03 2.80 5.07
CA TYR A 44 14.35 2.39 3.72
C TYR A 44 15.55 3.14 3.15
N GLU A 45 15.55 4.47 3.20
CA GLU A 45 16.65 5.27 2.66
C GLU A 45 17.98 5.00 3.38
N LYS A 46 17.94 4.85 4.71
CA LYS A 46 19.13 4.47 5.50
C LYS A 46 19.66 3.10 5.08
N LEU A 47 18.79 2.11 4.93
CA LEU A 47 19.18 0.75 4.56
C LEU A 47 19.70 0.69 3.12
N LYS A 48 18.98 1.31 2.17
CA LYS A 48 19.34 1.38 0.75
C LYS A 48 20.71 2.03 0.55
N THR A 49 20.95 3.16 1.22
CA THR A 49 22.25 3.84 1.21
C THR A 49 23.35 2.92 1.75
N ALA A 50 23.11 2.24 2.88
CA ALA A 50 24.08 1.32 3.45
C ALA A 50 24.37 0.10 2.56
N ILE A 51 23.37 -0.41 1.82
CA ILE A 51 23.57 -1.45 0.82
C ILE A 51 24.45 -0.94 -0.32
N ALA A 52 24.12 0.22 -0.90
CA ALA A 52 24.87 0.82 -2.00
C ALA A 52 26.33 1.11 -1.65
N ASP A 53 26.58 1.55 -0.41
CA ASP A 53 27.92 1.86 0.10
C ASP A 53 28.69 0.62 0.61
N ASN A 54 28.06 -0.56 0.63
CA ASN A 54 28.58 -1.77 1.29
C ASN A 54 28.91 -1.56 2.80
N LYS A 55 28.05 -0.80 3.48
CA LYS A 55 28.17 -0.40 4.90
C LYS A 55 27.04 -0.94 5.78
N VAL A 56 26.32 -1.99 5.35
CA VAL A 56 25.29 -2.63 6.18
C VAL A 56 25.86 -3.09 7.53
N ALA A 57 27.14 -3.51 7.56
CA ALA A 57 27.85 -3.87 8.77
C ALA A 57 27.99 -2.72 9.78
N ASP A 58 27.93 -1.46 9.34
CA ASP A 58 28.04 -0.27 10.20
C ASP A 58 26.72 0.08 10.88
N ILE A 59 25.59 -0.48 10.42
CA ILE A 59 24.30 -0.34 11.10
C ILE A 59 24.36 -1.09 12.43
N SER A 60 23.92 -0.44 13.51
CA SER A 60 23.83 -1.08 14.82
C SER A 60 22.83 -2.26 14.76
N ALA A 61 23.08 -3.32 15.53
CA ALA A 61 22.17 -4.47 15.55
C ALA A 61 20.74 -4.07 15.97
N ALA A 62 20.62 -3.10 16.89
CA ALA A 62 19.33 -2.57 17.33
C ALA A 62 18.60 -1.82 16.19
N ASP A 63 19.29 -0.96 15.45
CA ASP A 63 18.69 -0.23 14.32
C ASP A 63 18.30 -1.16 13.17
N TYR A 64 19.13 -2.16 12.89
CA TYR A 64 18.83 -3.16 11.86
C TYR A 64 17.59 -3.98 12.24
N LYS A 65 17.51 -4.45 13.49
CA LYS A 65 16.33 -5.17 13.99
C LYS A 65 15.07 -4.30 13.98
N LYS A 66 15.22 -3.01 14.31
CA LYS A 66 14.13 -2.04 14.21
C LYS A 66 13.66 -1.90 12.77
N THR A 67 14.58 -1.77 11.82
CA THR A 67 14.26 -1.70 10.38
C THR A 67 13.45 -2.91 9.92
N GLN A 68 13.88 -4.13 10.25
CA GLN A 68 13.10 -5.35 9.96
C GLN A 68 11.69 -5.30 10.56
N THR A 69 11.57 -4.82 11.79
CA THR A 69 10.29 -4.75 12.52
C THR A 69 9.33 -3.74 11.90
N GLU A 70 9.83 -2.55 11.54
CA GLU A 70 9.03 -1.51 10.90
C GLU A 70 8.59 -1.93 9.49
N PHE A 71 9.47 -2.56 8.71
CA PHE A 71 9.15 -3.11 7.40
C PHE A 71 8.06 -4.18 7.47
N GLN A 72 8.20 -5.15 8.40
CA GLN A 72 7.19 -6.18 8.58
C GLN A 72 5.85 -5.59 9.05
N THR A 73 5.89 -4.61 9.97
CA THR A 73 4.69 -3.93 10.47
C THR A 73 3.97 -3.17 9.35
N GLY A 74 4.69 -2.40 8.54
CA GLY A 74 4.12 -1.70 7.37
C GLY A 74 3.56 -2.67 6.33
N THR A 75 4.29 -3.74 6.04
CA THR A 75 3.82 -4.81 5.14
C THR A 75 2.53 -5.45 5.62
N ASP A 76 2.41 -5.70 6.93
CA ASP A 76 1.18 -6.26 7.51
C ASP A 76 0.01 -5.26 7.48
N HIS A 77 0.27 -3.96 7.54
CA HIS A 77 -0.75 -2.94 7.26
C HIS A 77 -1.24 -2.99 5.82
N TYR A 78 -0.34 -3.15 4.84
CA TYR A 78 -0.73 -3.30 3.44
C TYR A 78 -1.53 -4.59 3.19
N LYS A 79 -1.15 -5.71 3.81
CA LYS A 79 -1.95 -6.96 3.77
C LYS A 79 -3.37 -6.74 4.27
N LYS A 80 -3.56 -6.00 5.37
CA LYS A 80 -4.89 -5.66 5.90
C LYS A 80 -5.68 -4.78 4.91
N ALA A 81 -5.06 -3.75 4.36
CA ALA A 81 -5.69 -2.90 3.35
C ALA A 81 -6.09 -3.70 2.10
N LEU A 82 -5.27 -4.67 1.69
CA LEU A 82 -5.54 -5.54 0.55
C LEU A 82 -6.74 -6.45 0.80
N ILE A 83 -6.88 -7.00 2.01
CA ILE A 83 -8.06 -7.78 2.41
C ILE A 83 -9.32 -6.91 2.31
N ASN A 84 -9.27 -5.67 2.83
CA ASN A 84 -10.41 -4.75 2.74
C ASN A 84 -10.75 -4.42 1.28
N LEU A 85 -9.74 -4.10 0.47
CA LEU A 85 -9.90 -3.84 -0.95
C LEU A 85 -10.57 -5.02 -1.65
N LYS A 86 -10.06 -6.25 -1.50
CA LYS A 86 -10.65 -7.45 -2.14
C LYS A 86 -12.11 -7.71 -1.74
N ASN A 87 -12.50 -7.28 -0.54
CA ASN A 87 -13.86 -7.43 -0.02
C ASN A 87 -14.78 -6.24 -0.37
N ALA A 88 -14.24 -5.17 -0.96
CA ALA A 88 -15.00 -3.98 -1.29
C ALA A 88 -16.04 -4.28 -2.38
N LYS A 89 -17.27 -3.80 -2.19
CA LYS A 89 -18.38 -4.04 -3.11
C LYS A 89 -18.33 -3.06 -4.29
N ALA A 90 -17.51 -3.37 -5.29
CA ALA A 90 -17.38 -2.57 -6.50
C ALA A 90 -18.71 -2.50 -7.29
N PRO A 91 -19.11 -1.31 -7.80
CA PRO A 91 -20.18 -1.20 -8.77
C PRO A 91 -19.92 -2.04 -10.02
N ALA A 92 -20.96 -2.64 -10.62
CA ALA A 92 -20.82 -3.55 -11.77
C ALA A 92 -19.96 -2.98 -12.91
N ARG A 93 -20.12 -1.69 -13.23
CA ARG A 93 -19.35 -0.98 -14.26
C ARG A 93 -17.85 -0.87 -13.97
N LEU A 94 -17.43 -1.07 -12.72
CA LEU A 94 -16.04 -0.91 -12.26
C LEU A 94 -15.37 -2.24 -11.89
N ILE A 95 -16.09 -3.38 -11.93
CA ILE A 95 -15.56 -4.69 -11.49
C ILE A 95 -14.25 -5.07 -12.20
N GLY A 96 -14.15 -4.82 -13.51
CA GLY A 96 -12.91 -5.09 -14.25
C GLY A 96 -11.72 -4.30 -13.70
N ASN A 97 -11.87 -2.99 -13.53
CA ASN A 97 -10.81 -2.14 -12.96
C ASN A 97 -10.53 -2.46 -11.48
N HIS A 98 -11.56 -2.87 -10.73
CA HIS A 98 -11.42 -3.32 -9.35
C HIS A 98 -10.52 -4.55 -9.23
N HIS A 99 -10.69 -5.54 -10.12
CA HIS A 99 -9.82 -6.72 -10.17
C HIS A 99 -8.39 -6.36 -10.56
N ILE A 100 -8.21 -5.45 -11.53
CA ILE A 100 -6.88 -4.97 -11.91
C ILE A 100 -6.20 -4.28 -10.72
N LEU A 101 -6.91 -3.40 -10.01
CA LEU A 101 -6.39 -2.73 -8.82
C LEU A 101 -6.04 -3.72 -7.71
N SER A 102 -6.94 -4.66 -7.40
CA SER A 102 -6.70 -5.67 -6.36
C SER A 102 -5.52 -6.58 -6.68
N SER A 103 -5.35 -6.95 -7.96
CA SER A 103 -4.20 -7.74 -8.41
C SER A 103 -2.90 -6.94 -8.34
N ALA A 104 -2.90 -5.68 -8.79
CA ALA A 104 -1.71 -4.83 -8.70
C ALA A 104 -1.32 -4.56 -7.25
N TYR A 105 -2.29 -4.30 -6.36
CA TYR A 105 -2.01 -4.09 -4.95
C TYR A 105 -1.51 -5.37 -4.25
N GLN A 106 -2.00 -6.55 -4.64
CA GLN A 106 -1.41 -7.82 -4.17
C GLN A 106 0.07 -7.92 -4.55
N GLN A 107 0.42 -7.62 -5.80
CA GLN A 107 1.82 -7.68 -6.25
C GLN A 107 2.71 -6.67 -5.52
N PHE A 108 2.18 -5.48 -5.22
CA PHE A 108 2.87 -4.51 -4.37
C PHE A 108 3.15 -5.10 -2.98
N VAL A 109 2.13 -5.68 -2.33
CA VAL A 109 2.28 -6.33 -1.01
C VAL A 109 3.27 -7.50 -1.04
N ASP A 110 3.25 -8.30 -2.11
CA ASP A 110 4.19 -9.42 -2.29
C ASP A 110 5.63 -8.89 -2.45
N GLY A 111 5.82 -7.78 -3.17
CA GLY A 111 7.10 -7.09 -3.25
C GLY A 111 7.58 -6.55 -1.90
N CYS A 112 6.70 -5.95 -1.10
CA CYS A 112 7.05 -5.52 0.26
C CYS A 112 7.46 -6.70 1.15
N GLN A 113 6.78 -7.85 1.03
CA GLN A 113 7.18 -9.04 1.77
C GLN A 113 8.53 -9.59 1.28
N MET A 114 8.78 -9.60 -0.04
CA MET A 114 10.08 -9.98 -0.59
C MET A 114 11.21 -9.08 -0.06
N MET A 115 10.95 -7.77 0.10
CA MET A 115 11.90 -6.85 0.73
C MET A 115 12.14 -7.21 2.20
N CYS A 116 11.11 -7.56 2.96
CA CYS A 116 11.27 -8.06 4.33
C CYS A 116 12.14 -9.33 4.36
N ASP A 117 11.85 -10.27 3.47
CA ASP A 117 12.51 -11.57 3.39
C ASP A 117 13.98 -11.46 2.93
N SER A 118 14.34 -10.37 2.23
CA SER A 118 15.73 -10.07 1.89
C SER A 118 16.61 -9.70 3.10
N LEU A 119 16.00 -9.33 4.22
CA LEU A 119 16.69 -8.89 5.44
C LEU A 119 16.83 -10.05 6.42
N GLY A 120 17.93 -10.78 6.30
CA GLY A 120 18.25 -11.91 7.17
C GLY A 120 18.83 -11.50 8.53
N ASP A 121 19.08 -12.50 9.37
CA ASP A 121 19.73 -12.30 10.66
C ASP A 121 21.19 -11.83 10.53
N ASP A 122 21.77 -11.35 11.64
CA ASP A 122 23.16 -10.89 11.72
C ASP A 122 23.55 -9.85 10.66
N LYS A 123 22.57 -9.04 10.22
CA LYS A 123 22.75 -8.00 9.20
C LYS A 123 23.11 -8.55 7.82
N LYS A 124 22.76 -9.79 7.52
CA LYS A 124 22.92 -10.40 6.20
C LYS A 124 21.78 -9.97 5.29
N VAL A 125 22.08 -9.21 4.25
CA VAL A 125 21.10 -8.76 3.25
C VAL A 125 21.31 -9.54 1.96
N ASN A 126 20.23 -10.10 1.43
CA ASN A 126 20.19 -10.58 0.06
C ASN A 126 19.95 -9.38 -0.87
N VAL A 127 21.03 -8.79 -1.38
CA VAL A 127 21.00 -7.56 -2.18
C VAL A 127 20.22 -7.73 -3.49
N GLU A 128 20.35 -8.88 -4.15
CA GLU A 128 19.59 -9.17 -5.38
C GLU A 128 18.08 -9.20 -5.11
N MET A 129 17.66 -9.93 -4.07
CA MET A 129 16.25 -9.99 -3.67
C MET A 129 15.71 -8.63 -3.21
N PHE A 130 16.53 -7.81 -2.54
CA PHE A 130 16.15 -6.45 -2.16
C PHE A 130 15.85 -5.58 -3.40
N HIS A 131 16.70 -5.62 -4.41
CA HIS A 131 16.49 -4.87 -5.66
C HIS A 131 15.36 -5.41 -6.52
N ASP A 132 15.19 -6.73 -6.58
CA ASP A 132 14.04 -7.34 -7.25
C ASP A 132 12.73 -6.95 -6.57
N ALA A 133 12.72 -6.87 -5.23
CA ALA A 133 11.59 -6.40 -4.46
C ALA A 133 11.26 -4.92 -4.73
N GLU A 134 12.26 -4.04 -4.84
CA GLU A 134 12.06 -2.64 -5.23
C GLU A 134 11.39 -2.54 -6.61
N LYS A 135 11.96 -3.23 -7.60
CA LYS A 135 11.43 -3.23 -8.96
C LYS A 135 10.00 -3.75 -9.02
N ALA A 136 9.69 -4.83 -8.29
CA ALA A 136 8.35 -5.37 -8.23
C ALA A 136 7.34 -4.39 -7.62
N GLN A 137 7.74 -3.66 -6.57
CA GLN A 137 6.91 -2.63 -5.94
C GLN A 137 6.65 -1.44 -6.88
N ASP A 138 7.66 -1.00 -7.63
CA ASP A 138 7.54 0.09 -8.60
C ASP A 138 6.57 -0.26 -9.73
N GLU A 139 6.76 -1.42 -10.37
CA GLU A 139 5.89 -1.90 -11.44
C GLU A 139 4.43 -2.07 -10.98
N ALA A 140 4.24 -2.56 -9.75
CA ALA A 140 2.92 -2.72 -9.15
C ALA A 140 2.26 -1.36 -8.84
N THR A 141 3.01 -0.40 -8.30
CA THR A 141 2.55 0.97 -7.99
C THR A 141 2.07 1.70 -9.25
N ASP A 142 2.80 1.54 -10.34
CA ASP A 142 2.43 2.03 -11.67
C ASP A 142 1.09 1.48 -12.15
N ARG A 143 0.89 0.18 -12.00
CA ARG A 143 -0.36 -0.50 -12.37
C ARG A 143 -1.52 -0.08 -11.47
N MET A 144 -1.28 0.08 -10.16
CA MET A 144 -2.27 0.59 -9.22
C MET A 144 -2.73 1.99 -9.63
N SER A 145 -1.79 2.88 -9.91
CA SER A 145 -2.07 4.28 -10.30
C SER A 145 -2.97 4.34 -11.53
N ARG A 146 -2.68 3.54 -12.57
CA ARG A 146 -3.52 3.46 -13.78
C ARG A 146 -4.93 2.94 -13.46
N ALA A 147 -5.05 1.93 -12.61
CA ALA A 147 -6.35 1.37 -12.23
C ALA A 147 -7.18 2.35 -11.39
N ILE A 148 -6.56 3.06 -10.44
CA ILE A 148 -7.18 4.10 -9.62
C ILE A 148 -7.73 5.22 -10.50
N GLN A 149 -6.94 5.72 -11.45
CA GLN A 149 -7.39 6.75 -12.40
C GLN A 149 -8.65 6.32 -13.17
N LYS A 150 -8.72 5.06 -13.61
CA LYS A 150 -9.89 4.52 -14.31
C LYS A 150 -11.11 4.29 -13.41
N ILE A 151 -10.91 4.13 -12.10
CA ILE A 151 -11.98 3.99 -11.12
C ILE A 151 -12.54 5.37 -10.72
N MET A 152 -11.67 6.38 -10.64
CA MET A 152 -11.99 7.72 -10.14
C MET A 152 -12.38 8.72 -11.23
N ALA A 153 -12.21 8.37 -12.50
CA ALA A 153 -12.73 9.13 -13.65
C ALA A 153 -14.26 9.02 -13.78
#